data_AF-A0A3D5X524-F1
#
_entry.id   AF-A0A3D5X524-F1
#
_cell.length_a   1.000
_cell.length_b   1.000
_cell.length_c   1.000
_cell.angle_alpha   90.00
_cell.angle_beta   90.00
_cell.angle_gamma   90.00
#
_symmetry.space_group_name_H-M   'P 1'
#
loop_
_entity.id
_entity.type
_entity.pdbx_description
1 polymer ?
#
loop_
_entity_poly.entity_id
_entity_poly.type
_entity_poly.pdbx_seq_one_letter_code
_entity_poly.pdbx_strand_id
1 'polypeptide(L)'
;MSAIDKILSKFFGDKGKRDLKELVPYAEKIEAAYPRFVSLSHDELRAESDKLKQAVRGTIATEMAKVDEMKVKMESDELDFDEKEVLSNEIDKLRKQIDVKVEEVLEEILPDAFSVIKETARRFKENETIVVTANDFDL
;
A
#
# COMPACT_ATOMS: atom_id res chain seq x y z
N MET A 1 40.72 8.54 2.91
CA MET A 1 39.89 8.14 4.06
C MET A 1 40.78 7.91 5.26
N SER A 2 40.55 8.66 6.33
CA SER A 2 41.39 8.67 7.53
C SER A 2 41.17 7.41 8.38
N ALA A 3 42.17 7.00 9.16
CA ALA A 3 42.03 5.90 10.13
C ALA A 3 40.93 6.16 11.16
N ILE A 4 40.63 7.44 11.41
CA ILE A 4 39.56 7.91 12.31
C ILE A 4 38.17 7.57 11.73
N ASP A 5 37.97 7.73 10.42
CA ASP A 5 36.72 7.40 9.74
C ASP A 5 36.39 5.90 9.81
N LYS A 6 37.42 5.04 9.76
CA LYS A 6 37.28 3.57 9.87
C LYS A 6 36.93 3.10 11.28
N ILE A 7 37.36 3.84 12.31
CA ILE A 7 37.05 3.53 13.71
C ILE A 7 35.63 4.01 14.01
N LEU A 8 35.27 5.24 13.62
CA LEU A 8 33.93 5.80 13.81
C LEU A 8 32.85 5.00 13.04
N SER A 9 33.11 4.60 11.80
CA SER A 9 32.17 3.74 11.02
C SER A 9 32.01 2.33 11.60
N LYS A 10 32.99 1.80 12.33
CA LYS A 10 32.87 0.53 13.07
C LYS A 10 32.04 0.66 14.35
N PHE A 11 32.09 1.81 15.03
CA PHE A 11 31.31 2.07 16.26
C PHE A 11 29.87 2.51 15.96
N PHE A 12 29.65 3.32 14.91
CA PHE A 12 28.33 3.81 14.52
C PHE A 12 27.64 3.02 13.41
N GLY A 13 28.34 2.07 12.79
CA GLY A 13 27.84 1.27 11.67
C GLY A 13 27.76 2.09 10.36
N ASP A 14 27.87 1.40 9.24
CA ASP A 14 27.62 1.98 7.93
C ASP A 14 26.11 2.13 7.73
N LYS A 15 25.62 3.38 7.65
CA LYS A 15 24.19 3.68 7.45
C LYS A 15 23.63 2.94 6.24
N GLY A 16 24.37 2.89 5.12
CA GLY A 16 23.92 2.19 3.92
C GLY A 16 23.74 0.69 4.15
N LYS A 17 24.60 0.07 4.96
CA LYS A 17 24.44 -1.35 5.33
C LYS A 17 23.26 -1.59 6.26
N ARG A 18 22.94 -0.63 7.13
CA ARG A 18 21.78 -0.71 8.02
C ARG A 18 20.48 -0.60 7.23
N ASP A 19 20.38 0.43 6.39
CA ASP A 19 19.20 0.67 5.55
C ASP A 19 18.97 -0.52 4.60
N LEU A 20 20.04 -1.07 4.00
CA LEU A 20 19.94 -2.28 3.17
C LEU A 20 19.43 -3.48 3.98
N LYS A 21 19.93 -3.67 5.21
CA LYS A 21 19.51 -4.78 6.08
C LYS A 21 18.02 -4.69 6.43
N GLU A 22 17.47 -3.49 6.55
CA GLU A 22 16.04 -3.27 6.79
C GLU A 22 15.18 -3.59 5.55
N LEU A 23 15.74 -3.42 4.33
CA LEU A 23 15.04 -3.71 3.07
C LEU A 23 15.10 -5.17 2.65
N VAL A 24 16.15 -5.91 3.03
CA VAL A 24 16.35 -7.32 2.66
C VAL A 24 15.11 -8.19 2.91
N PRO A 25 14.44 -8.15 4.09
CA PRO A 25 13.25 -8.96 4.33
C PRO A 25 12.11 -8.68 3.34
N TYR A 26 11.94 -7.43 2.90
CA TYR A 26 10.94 -7.08 1.89
C TYR A 26 11.32 -7.63 0.51
N ALA A 27 12.60 -7.53 0.14
CA ALA A 27 13.10 -8.08 -1.10
C ALA A 27 12.89 -9.61 -1.17
N GLU A 28 13.15 -10.32 -0.07
CA GLU A 28 12.92 -11.76 0.04
C GLU A 28 11.43 -12.12 -0.08
N LYS A 29 10.54 -11.36 0.57
CA LYS A 29 9.07 -11.54 0.41
C LYS A 29 8.63 -11.33 -1.04
N ILE A 30 9.14 -10.28 -1.71
CA ILE A 30 8.84 -10.01 -3.12
C ILE A 30 9.35 -11.15 -4.01
N GLU A 31 10.58 -11.62 -3.78
CA GLU A 31 11.17 -12.72 -4.53
C GLU A 31 10.36 -14.02 -4.38
N ALA A 32 9.85 -14.29 -3.18
CA ALA A 32 8.99 -15.44 -2.93
C ALA A 32 7.60 -15.34 -3.62
N ALA A 33 7.01 -14.15 -3.67
CA ALA A 33 5.70 -13.93 -4.30
C ALA A 33 5.76 -13.90 -5.84
N TYR A 34 6.88 -13.42 -6.39
CA TYR A 34 7.05 -13.12 -7.81
C TYR A 34 6.72 -14.26 -8.79
N PRO A 35 7.06 -15.56 -8.53
CA PRO A 35 6.78 -16.64 -9.47
C PRO A 35 5.30 -16.76 -9.89
N ARG A 36 4.36 -16.40 -9.01
CA ARG A 36 2.92 -16.41 -9.31
C ARG A 36 2.55 -15.42 -10.44
N PHE A 37 3.25 -14.30 -10.53
CA PHE A 37 2.96 -13.22 -11.48
C PHE A 37 3.51 -13.51 -12.88
N VAL A 38 4.61 -14.26 -12.96
CA VAL A 38 5.21 -14.69 -14.24
C VAL A 38 4.25 -15.55 -15.06
N SER A 39 3.39 -16.34 -14.41
CA SER A 39 2.43 -17.21 -15.08
C SER A 39 1.14 -16.52 -15.55
N LEU A 40 0.91 -15.25 -15.19
CA LEU A 40 -0.32 -14.54 -15.53
C LEU A 40 -0.31 -14.09 -17.01
N SER A 41 -1.47 -14.04 -17.65
CA SER A 41 -1.66 -13.31 -18.92
C SER A 41 -1.55 -11.79 -18.72
N HIS A 42 -1.57 -11.00 -19.80
CA HIS A 42 -1.54 -9.53 -19.68
C HIS A 42 -2.79 -8.98 -18.98
N ASP A 43 -3.96 -9.54 -19.29
CA ASP A 43 -5.21 -9.12 -18.67
C ASP A 43 -5.30 -9.55 -17.20
N GLU A 44 -4.82 -10.75 -16.87
CA GLU A 44 -4.75 -11.19 -15.46
C GLU A 44 -3.78 -10.32 -14.66
N LEU A 45 -2.62 -9.95 -15.22
CA LEU A 45 -1.68 -9.03 -14.56
C LEU A 45 -2.30 -7.64 -14.34
N ARG A 46 -3.08 -7.13 -15.30
CA ARG A 46 -3.85 -5.88 -15.12
C ARG A 46 -4.87 -6.01 -13.99
N ALA A 47 -5.58 -7.13 -13.93
CA ALA A 47 -6.59 -7.40 -12.90
C ALA A 47 -6.00 -7.49 -11.48
N GLU A 48 -4.73 -7.87 -11.31
CA GLU A 48 -4.07 -7.87 -9.99
C GLU A 48 -4.08 -6.47 -9.34
N SER A 49 -3.92 -5.40 -10.14
CA SER A 49 -3.99 -4.03 -9.62
C SER A 49 -5.34 -3.71 -8.98
N ASP A 50 -6.43 -4.24 -9.53
CA ASP A 50 -7.77 -4.03 -8.97
C ASP A 50 -8.04 -4.89 -7.75
N LYS A 51 -7.50 -6.12 -7.70
CA LYS A 51 -7.54 -6.96 -6.49
C LYS A 51 -6.84 -6.29 -5.31
N LEU A 52 -5.68 -5.67 -5.55
CA LEU A 52 -4.94 -4.91 -4.53
C LEU A 52 -5.76 -3.72 -4.00
N LYS A 53 -6.37 -2.92 -4.89
CA LYS A 53 -7.26 -1.81 -4.49
C LYS A 53 -8.47 -2.32 -3.70
N GLN A 54 -9.05 -3.44 -4.11
CA GLN A 54 -10.18 -4.05 -3.43
C GLN A 54 -9.80 -4.56 -2.04
N ALA A 55 -8.61 -5.14 -1.87
CA ALA A 55 -8.10 -5.54 -0.55
C ALA A 55 -8.02 -4.34 0.40
N VAL A 56 -7.40 -3.24 -0.03
CA VAL A 56 -7.30 -2.01 0.79
C VAL A 56 -8.69 -1.48 1.14
N ARG A 57 -9.58 -1.33 0.15
CA ARG A 57 -10.96 -0.83 0.37
C ARG A 57 -11.77 -1.74 1.29
N GLY A 58 -11.65 -3.06 1.11
CA GLY A 58 -12.34 -4.06 1.91
C GLY A 58 -11.94 -3.99 3.38
N THR A 59 -10.65 -3.82 3.66
CA THR A 59 -10.11 -3.73 5.04
C THR A 59 -10.71 -2.57 5.83
N ILE A 60 -11.02 -1.45 5.18
CA ILE A 60 -11.49 -0.22 5.84
C ILE A 60 -12.97 0.09 5.59
N ALA A 61 -13.69 -0.76 4.86
CA ALA A 61 -15.06 -0.48 4.42
C ALA A 61 -16.01 -0.23 5.60
N THR A 62 -15.84 -0.97 6.69
CA THR A 62 -16.71 -0.85 7.88
C THR A 62 -16.51 0.50 8.58
N GLU A 63 -15.26 0.89 8.81
CA GLU A 63 -14.94 2.17 9.45
C GLU A 63 -15.31 3.36 8.56
N MET A 64 -15.07 3.27 7.25
CA MET A 64 -15.49 4.29 6.29
C MET A 64 -17.02 4.48 6.32
N ALA A 65 -17.79 3.39 6.31
CA ALA A 65 -19.25 3.47 6.39
C ALA A 65 -19.72 4.16 7.68
N LYS A 66 -19.08 3.88 8.81
CA LYS A 66 -19.37 4.56 10.09
C LYS A 66 -19.02 6.04 10.06
N VAL A 67 -17.88 6.40 9.48
CA VAL A 67 -17.47 7.80 9.31
C VAL A 67 -18.49 8.56 8.48
N ASP A 68 -18.95 7.98 7.38
CA ASP A 68 -19.92 8.63 6.50
C ASP A 68 -21.31 8.73 7.15
N GLU A 69 -21.75 7.70 7.88
CA GLU A 69 -22.97 7.76 8.70
C GLU A 69 -22.90 8.89 9.75
N MET A 70 -21.77 9.02 10.45
CA MET A 70 -21.58 10.08 11.45
C MET A 70 -21.56 11.47 10.83
N LYS A 71 -20.94 11.65 9.65
CA LYS A 71 -20.98 12.93 8.92
C LYS A 71 -22.41 13.32 8.54
N VAL A 72 -23.20 12.38 8.01
CA VAL A 72 -24.61 12.63 7.68
C VAL A 72 -25.39 13.02 8.93
N LYS A 73 -25.14 12.37 10.08
CA LYS A 73 -25.76 12.76 11.35
C LYS A 73 -25.42 14.20 11.76
N MET A 74 -24.17 14.63 11.58
CA MET A 74 -23.72 15.99 11.91
C MET A 74 -24.39 17.09 11.05
N GLU A 75 -24.93 16.73 9.88
CA GLU A 75 -25.71 17.66 9.03
C GLU A 75 -27.11 17.93 9.59
N SER A 76 -27.58 17.17 10.59
CA SER A 76 -28.86 17.40 11.25
C SER A 76 -28.86 18.70 12.07
N ASP A 77 -29.98 19.43 12.03
CA ASP A 77 -30.27 20.58 12.88
C ASP A 77 -30.70 20.18 14.30
N GLU A 78 -30.94 18.88 14.54
CA GLU A 78 -31.34 18.34 15.84
C GLU A 78 -30.17 18.21 16.81
N LEU A 79 -28.93 18.15 16.31
CA LEU A 79 -27.74 18.03 17.13
C LEU A 79 -27.22 19.40 17.54
N ASP A 80 -26.93 19.58 18.82
CA ASP A 80 -26.26 20.77 19.31
C ASP A 80 -24.74 20.76 19.02
N PHE A 81 -24.05 21.83 19.42
CA PHE A 81 -22.62 21.96 19.19
C PHE A 81 -21.81 20.89 19.93
N ASP A 82 -22.18 20.57 21.18
CA ASP A 82 -21.45 19.64 22.03
C ASP A 82 -21.60 18.20 21.47
N GLU A 83 -22.79 17.83 21.00
CA GLU A 83 -23.03 16.55 20.33
C GLU A 83 -22.25 16.41 19.02
N LYS A 84 -22.18 17.50 18.22
CA LYS A 84 -21.37 17.53 17.00
C LYS A 84 -19.88 17.43 17.30
N GLU A 85 -19.40 18.04 18.39
CA GLU A 85 -18.02 17.90 18.84
C GLU A 85 -17.69 16.44 19.23
N VAL A 86 -18.59 15.76 19.94
CA VAL A 86 -18.42 14.33 20.28
C VAL A 86 -18.32 13.47 19.02
N LEU A 87 -19.19 13.69 18.04
CA LEU A 87 -19.14 12.98 16.75
C LEU A 87 -17.84 13.26 15.99
N SER A 88 -17.39 14.51 15.96
CA SER A 88 -16.11 14.88 15.32
C SER A 88 -14.93 14.14 15.96
N ASN A 89 -14.89 14.09 17.29
CA ASN A 89 -13.86 13.37 18.03
C ASN A 89 -13.88 11.86 17.73
N GLU A 90 -15.05 11.27 17.54
CA GLU A 90 -15.17 9.86 17.18
C GLU A 90 -14.74 9.59 15.73
N ILE A 91 -15.09 10.48 14.80
CA ILE A 91 -14.59 10.44 13.41
C ILE A 91 -13.07 10.48 13.38
N ASP A 92 -12.43 11.34 14.18
CA ASP A 92 -10.97 11.43 14.23
C ASP A 92 -10.31 10.16 14.78
N LYS A 93 -10.93 9.49 15.75
CA LYS A 93 -10.47 8.17 16.21
C LYS A 93 -10.60 7.12 15.12
N LEU A 94 -11.74 7.08 14.42
CA LEU A 94 -11.96 6.13 13.32
C LEU A 94 -10.97 6.36 12.18
N ARG A 95 -10.64 7.62 11.85
CA ARG A 95 -9.63 7.94 10.83
C ARG A 95 -8.24 7.42 11.22
N LYS A 96 -7.82 7.60 12.47
CA LYS A 96 -6.56 7.03 12.95
C LYS A 96 -6.55 5.50 12.89
N GLN A 97 -7.68 4.86 13.19
CA GLN A 97 -7.81 3.40 13.04
C GLN A 97 -7.75 2.96 11.58
N ILE A 98 -8.37 3.72 10.67
CA ILE A 98 -8.28 3.51 9.22
C ILE A 98 -6.83 3.59 8.77
N ASP A 99 -6.08 4.62 9.19
CA ASP A 99 -4.67 4.80 8.81
C ASP A 99 -3.82 3.57 9.22
N VAL A 100 -3.97 3.10 10.46
CA VAL A 100 -3.28 1.89 10.93
C VAL A 100 -3.64 0.66 10.10
N LYS A 101 -4.93 0.45 9.84
CA LYS A 101 -5.39 -0.68 9.01
C LYS A 101 -4.90 -0.60 7.57
N VAL A 102 -4.81 0.61 7.02
CA VAL A 102 -4.25 0.86 5.68
C VAL A 102 -2.78 0.49 5.68
N GLU A 103 -2.01 0.90 6.69
CA GLU A 103 -0.59 0.53 6.82
C GLU A 103 -0.42 -0.99 6.88
N GLU A 104 -1.18 -1.67 7.73
CA GLU A 104 -1.15 -3.14 7.87
C GLU A 104 -1.45 -3.86 6.55
N VAL A 105 -2.54 -3.49 5.85
CA VAL A 105 -2.88 -4.14 4.58
C VAL A 105 -1.89 -3.77 3.46
N LEU A 106 -1.33 -2.55 3.47
CA LEU A 106 -0.30 -2.17 2.51
C LEU A 106 0.98 -2.99 2.73
N GLU A 107 1.39 -3.24 3.97
CA GLU A 107 2.51 -4.13 4.29
C GLU A 107 2.24 -5.58 3.85
N GLU A 108 1.01 -6.06 4.04
CA GLU A 108 0.59 -7.40 3.62
C GLU A 108 0.68 -7.56 2.09
N ILE A 109 0.15 -6.59 1.34
CA ILE A 109 0.08 -6.67 -0.13
C ILE A 109 1.33 -6.13 -0.84
N LEU A 110 2.29 -5.58 -0.11
CA LEU A 110 3.54 -5.02 -0.67
C LEU A 110 4.26 -6.00 -1.62
N PRO A 111 4.46 -7.29 -1.25
CA PRO A 111 5.15 -8.24 -2.14
C PRO A 111 4.46 -8.42 -3.49
N ASP A 112 3.13 -8.42 -3.47
CA ASP A 112 2.29 -8.57 -4.65
C ASP A 112 2.31 -7.30 -5.51
N ALA A 113 2.16 -6.13 -4.89
CA ALA A 113 2.22 -4.84 -5.58
C ALA A 113 3.56 -4.63 -6.30
N PHE A 114 4.69 -4.94 -5.65
CA PHE A 114 6.00 -4.86 -6.27
C PHE A 114 6.20 -5.92 -7.36
N SER A 115 5.61 -7.10 -7.20
CA SER A 115 5.65 -8.15 -8.23
C SER A 115 4.89 -7.76 -9.49
N VAL A 116 3.74 -7.08 -9.37
CA VAL A 116 3.00 -6.51 -10.51
C VAL A 116 3.87 -5.52 -11.27
N ILE A 117 4.52 -4.58 -10.56
CA ILE A 117 5.40 -3.58 -11.20
C ILE A 117 6.59 -4.26 -11.89
N LYS A 118 7.25 -5.19 -11.19
CA LYS A 118 8.42 -5.91 -11.71
C LYS A 118 8.09 -6.71 -12.97
N GLU A 119 6.98 -7.44 -12.96
CA GLU A 119 6.54 -8.24 -14.12
C GLU A 119 6.10 -7.33 -15.27
N THR A 120 5.44 -6.20 -14.97
CA THR A 120 5.10 -5.19 -15.99
C THR A 120 6.36 -4.66 -16.66
N ALA A 121 7.35 -4.23 -15.89
CA ALA A 121 8.62 -3.73 -16.43
C ALA A 121 9.34 -4.78 -17.29
N ARG A 122 9.33 -6.05 -16.86
CA ARG A 122 9.89 -7.16 -17.63
C ARG A 122 9.18 -7.34 -18.96
N ARG A 123 7.85 -7.34 -18.99
CA ARG A 123 7.06 -7.51 -20.22
C ARG A 123 7.30 -6.39 -21.22
N PHE A 124 7.33 -5.15 -20.76
CA PHE A 124 7.63 -3.99 -21.62
C PHE A 124 9.07 -4.00 -22.15
N LYS A 125 10.01 -4.59 -21.40
CA LYS A 125 11.40 -4.75 -21.85
C LYS A 125 11.56 -5.90 -22.85
N GLU A 126 10.88 -7.02 -22.63
CA GLU A 126 11.07 -8.28 -23.37
C GLU A 126 10.17 -8.39 -24.62
N ASN A 127 9.15 -7.56 -24.76
CA ASN A 127 8.19 -7.62 -25.87
C ASN A 127 8.08 -6.26 -26.57
N GLU A 128 8.15 -6.26 -27.90
CA GLU A 128 7.92 -5.05 -28.72
C GLU A 128 6.44 -4.64 -28.73
N THR A 129 5.53 -5.61 -28.58
CA THR A 129 4.09 -5.39 -28.57
C THR A 129 3.44 -6.16 -27.43
N ILE A 130 2.49 -5.52 -26.76
CA ILE A 130 1.67 -6.12 -25.70
C ILE A 130 0.20 -5.99 -26.13
N VAL A 131 -0.53 -7.10 -26.13
CA VAL A 131 -1.95 -7.15 -26.46
C VAL A 131 -2.75 -7.34 -25.19
N VAL A 132 -3.74 -6.48 -24.98
CA VAL A 132 -4.63 -6.45 -23.82
C VAL A 132 -6.07 -6.22 -24.28
N THR A 133 -7.01 -6.63 -23.44
CA THR A 133 -8.41 -6.23 -23.60
C THR A 133 -8.55 -4.76 -23.18
N ALA A 134 -9.09 -3.93 -24.07
CA ALA A 134 -9.31 -2.50 -23.80
C ALA A 134 -10.27 -2.31 -22.62
N ASN A 135 -9.96 -1.37 -21.74
CA ASN A 135 -10.83 -0.94 -20.64
C ASN A 135 -10.90 0.58 -20.53
N ASP A 136 -11.61 1.09 -19.52
CA ASP A 136 -11.84 2.54 -19.32
C ASP A 136 -10.55 3.38 -19.18
N PHE A 137 -9.41 2.75 -18.90
CA PHE A 137 -8.11 3.42 -18.80
C PHE A 137 -7.36 3.50 -20.14
N ASP A 138 -7.83 2.84 -21.20
CA ASP A 138 -7.21 2.81 -22.53
C ASP A 138 -7.96 3.69 -23.56
N LEU A 139 -9.00 4.42 -23.12
CA LEU A 139 -9.83 5.30 -23.94
C LEU A 139 -9.27 6.73 -24.06
#